data_AF-A0A438K9P3-F1
#
_entry.id   AF-A0A438K9P3-F1
#
_cell.length_a   1.000
_cell.length_b   1.000
_cell.length_c   1.000
_cell.angle_alpha   90.00
_cell.angle_beta   90.00
_cell.angle_gamma   90.00
#
_symmetry.space_group_name_H-M   'P 1'
#
loop_
_entity.id
_entity.type
_entity.pdbx_description
1 polymer ?
#
loop_
_entity_poly.entity_id
_entity_poly.type
_entity_poly.pdbx_seq_one_letter_code
_entity_poly.pdbx_strand_id
1 'polypeptide(L)'
;MAIVTGDRYLESLVKFVEKQAGPLIEGSVVLKLNPVGLHYVQSRLEALHELESLLAGAPVDYLRAYISDLGDHRALEQLRRILRLLTSLKVVSVLPPSVRDPTRLSLLPFGRLRVLELRGCDLSTSAARGLLELRHTLEKIICHNSTDALRHLFASRIVAIKDSPQWKRLSFVSCACNGLLLMDESLQLLPAVETLDLSRNKFSKVDNLRKCTKLKHLDLGFNHLRTISSFSEVKLIRTITY
;
A
#
# COMPACT_ATOMS: atom_id res chain seq x y z
N MET A 1 -8.85 -10.33 24.73
CA MET A 1 -7.71 -9.55 24.19
C MET A 1 -7.74 -8.19 24.87
N ALA A 2 -6.63 -7.74 25.47
CA ALA A 2 -6.60 -6.43 26.11
C ALA A 2 -6.88 -5.35 25.05
N ILE A 3 -7.81 -4.43 25.34
CA ILE A 3 -8.06 -3.26 24.51
C ILE A 3 -6.79 -2.41 24.62
N VAL A 4 -5.92 -2.50 23.61
CA VAL A 4 -4.76 -1.62 23.51
C VAL A 4 -5.31 -0.24 23.14
N THR A 5 -5.23 0.70 24.08
CA THR A 5 -5.53 2.11 23.80
C THR A 5 -4.59 2.63 22.71
N GLY A 6 -5.04 3.62 21.93
CA GLY A 6 -4.23 4.20 20.84
C GLY A 6 -2.84 4.66 21.30
N ASP A 7 -2.75 5.23 22.50
CA ASP A 7 -1.48 5.72 23.06
C ASP A 7 -0.51 4.58 23.38
N ARG A 8 -0.99 3.47 23.96
CA ARG A 8 -0.16 2.27 24.21
C ARG A 8 0.33 1.63 22.92
N TYR A 9 -0.48 1.67 21.86
CA TYR A 9 -0.07 1.21 20.53
C TYR A 9 1.08 2.07 20.00
N LEU A 10 0.96 3.39 20.07
CA LEU A 10 1.99 4.32 19.61
C LEU A 10 3.29 4.16 20.41
N GLU A 11 3.23 4.12 21.73
CA GLU A 11 4.42 3.90 22.58
C GLU A 11 5.14 2.60 22.24
N SER A 12 4.38 1.52 22.01
CA SER A 12 4.94 0.23 21.63
C SER A 12 5.58 0.27 20.24
N LEU A 13 4.94 0.99 19.30
CA LEU A 13 5.45 1.17 17.95
C LEU A 13 6.75 1.99 17.96
N VAL A 14 6.79 3.10 18.69
CA VAL A 14 8.00 3.93 18.83
C VAL A 14 9.15 3.07 19.36
N LYS A 15 8.95 2.40 20.50
CA LYS A 15 10.00 1.54 21.12
C LYS A 15 10.49 0.45 20.15
N PHE A 16 9.58 -0.15 19.38
CA PHE A 16 9.93 -1.15 18.39
C PHE A 16 10.76 -0.56 17.25
N VAL A 17 10.32 0.56 16.68
CA VAL A 17 10.98 1.22 15.56
C VAL A 17 12.35 1.76 15.96
N GLU A 18 12.49 2.28 17.17
CA GLU A 18 13.78 2.73 17.72
C GLU A 18 14.77 1.58 17.86
N LYS A 19 14.33 0.46 18.43
CA LYS A 19 15.18 -0.72 18.62
C LYS A 19 15.60 -1.38 17.29
N GLN A 20 14.75 -1.28 16.26
CA GLN A 20 14.93 -1.96 14.98
C GLN A 20 15.23 -1.00 13.81
N ALA A 21 15.64 0.24 14.09
CA ALA A 21 15.77 1.29 13.07
C ALA A 21 16.71 0.88 11.92
N GLY A 22 17.91 0.38 12.22
CA GLY A 22 18.87 -0.07 11.21
C GLY A 22 18.30 -1.20 10.32
N PRO A 23 17.90 -2.34 10.90
CA PRO A 23 17.31 -3.45 10.14
C PRO A 23 16.07 -3.06 9.31
N LEU A 24 15.22 -2.17 9.83
CA LEU A 24 14.04 -1.66 9.13
C LEU A 24 14.39 -0.78 7.92
N ILE A 25 15.42 0.05 8.02
CA ILE A 25 15.88 0.93 6.94
C ILE A 25 16.60 0.12 5.85
N GLU A 26 17.44 -0.83 6.25
CA GLU A 26 18.13 -1.77 5.34
C GLU A 26 17.14 -2.70 4.63
N GLY A 27 15.96 -2.94 5.22
CA GLY A 27 14.91 -3.80 4.68
C GLY A 27 15.06 -5.27 5.06
N SER A 28 15.92 -5.59 6.04
CA SER A 28 16.05 -6.95 6.59
C SER A 28 14.88 -7.31 7.50
N VAL A 29 14.27 -6.31 8.16
CA VAL A 29 13.02 -6.44 8.92
C VAL A 29 11.91 -5.68 8.21
N VAL A 30 10.72 -6.25 8.16
CA VAL A 30 9.52 -5.62 7.60
C VAL A 30 8.65 -5.06 8.71
N LEU A 31 8.33 -3.76 8.65
CA LEU A 31 7.38 -3.17 9.58
C LEU A 31 5.97 -3.70 9.27
N LYS A 32 5.35 -4.35 10.26
CA LYS A 32 3.99 -4.85 10.16
C LYS A 32 3.05 -3.98 11.00
N LEU A 33 2.05 -3.39 10.35
CA LEU A 33 1.02 -2.56 10.98
C LEU A 33 -0.37 -3.13 10.68
N ASN A 34 -1.34 -2.80 11.51
CA ASN A 34 -2.76 -2.98 11.20
C ASN A 34 -3.34 -1.66 10.64
N PRO A 35 -4.44 -1.70 9.87
CA PRO A 35 -5.04 -0.49 9.30
C PRO A 35 -5.40 0.57 10.35
N VAL A 36 -6.04 0.15 11.45
CA VAL A 36 -6.44 1.02 12.56
C VAL A 36 -5.24 1.73 13.20
N GLY A 37 -4.15 0.99 13.48
CA GLY A 37 -2.95 1.55 14.07
C GLY A 37 -2.22 2.49 13.12
N LEU A 38 -2.17 2.16 11.82
CA LEU A 38 -1.61 3.06 10.81
C LEU A 38 -2.40 4.37 10.71
N HIS A 39 -3.74 4.30 10.74
CA HIS A 39 -4.59 5.49 10.75
C HIS A 39 -4.39 6.34 12.01
N TYR A 40 -4.26 5.69 13.17
CA TYR A 40 -3.98 6.40 14.42
C TYR A 40 -2.62 7.11 14.36
N VAL A 41 -1.56 6.43 13.88
CA VAL A 41 -0.23 7.04 13.68
C VAL A 41 -0.31 8.23 12.72
N GLN A 42 -1.06 8.10 11.62
CA GLN A 42 -1.28 9.20 10.69
C GLN A 42 -1.93 10.42 11.38
N SER A 43 -3.00 10.21 12.15
CA SER A 43 -3.68 11.28 12.88
C SER A 43 -2.75 12.00 13.86
N ARG A 44 -1.84 11.27 14.53
CA ARG A 44 -0.84 11.87 15.42
C ARG A 44 0.25 12.64 14.67
N LEU A 45 0.65 12.17 13.49
CA LEU A 45 1.60 12.88 12.64
C LEU A 45 0.99 14.15 12.01
N GLU A 46 -0.30 14.13 11.68
CA GLU A 46 -1.05 15.31 11.21
C GLU A 46 -1.16 16.35 12.33
N ALA A 47 -1.54 15.94 13.55
CA ALA A 47 -1.57 16.84 14.72
C ALA A 47 -0.18 17.46 15.01
N LEU A 48 0.90 16.69 14.86
CA LEU A 48 2.26 17.21 14.96
C LEU A 48 2.56 18.27 13.90
N HIS A 49 2.15 18.03 12.64
CA HIS A 49 2.36 18.97 11.55
C HIS A 49 1.54 20.27 11.73
N GLU A 50 0.31 20.16 12.22
CA GLU A 50 -0.53 21.32 12.55
C GLU A 50 0.11 22.16 13.66
N LEU A 51 0.67 21.53 14.70
CA LEU A 51 1.41 22.25 15.73
C LEU A 51 2.64 22.96 15.16
N GLU A 52 3.44 22.29 14.34
CA GLU A 52 4.61 22.89 13.66
C GLU A 52 4.21 24.11 12.82
N SER A 53 3.05 24.06 12.14
CA SER A 53 2.52 25.17 11.36
C SER A 53 2.04 26.34 12.23
N LEU A 54 1.45 26.06 13.41
CA LEU A 54 0.95 27.07 14.34
C LEU A 54 2.06 27.79 15.12
N LEU A 55 3.18 27.10 15.36
CA LEU A 55 4.37 27.68 16.00
C LEU A 55 4.94 28.88 15.22
N ALA A 56 4.58 29.06 13.95
CA ALA A 56 4.94 30.23 13.15
C ALA A 56 4.15 31.52 13.51
N GLY A 57 3.24 31.51 14.49
CA GLY A 57 2.50 32.73 14.88
C GLY A 57 1.55 32.66 16.08
N ALA A 58 1.49 31.56 16.84
CA ALA A 58 0.51 31.39 17.93
C ALA A 58 1.01 31.83 19.33
N PRO A 59 0.11 32.30 20.23
CA PRO A 59 0.43 32.59 21.64
C PRO A 59 0.92 31.36 22.43
N VAL A 60 1.85 31.59 23.36
CA VAL A 60 2.58 30.54 24.11
C VAL A 60 1.68 29.62 24.95
N ASP A 61 0.58 30.14 25.51
CA ASP A 61 -0.30 29.35 26.38
C ASP A 61 -1.14 28.31 25.61
N TYR A 62 -1.53 28.64 24.37
CA TYR A 62 -2.19 27.69 23.45
C TYR A 62 -1.26 26.54 23.06
N LEU A 63 0.02 26.84 22.85
CA LEU A 63 1.04 25.85 22.52
C LEU A 63 1.28 24.88 23.68
N ARG A 64 1.23 25.36 24.93
CA ARG A 64 1.51 24.53 26.12
C ARG A 64 0.44 23.47 26.37
N ALA A 65 -0.83 23.81 26.15
CA ALA A 65 -1.94 22.85 26.23
C ALA A 65 -1.84 21.79 25.12
N TYR A 66 -1.61 22.21 23.88
CA TYR A 66 -1.53 21.30 22.73
C TYR A 66 -0.31 20.37 22.78
N ILE A 67 0.85 20.85 23.25
CA ILE A 67 2.05 20.04 23.49
C ILE A 67 1.79 18.98 24.58
N SER A 68 0.98 19.30 25.59
CA SER A 68 0.63 18.35 26.65
C SER A 68 -0.27 17.21 26.12
N ASP A 69 -1.17 17.53 25.19
CA ASP A 69 -2.05 16.55 24.51
C ASP A 69 -1.33 15.73 23.42
N LEU A 70 -0.26 16.26 22.82
CA LEU A 70 0.59 15.54 21.86
C LEU A 70 1.42 14.43 22.52
N GLY A 71 1.60 14.47 23.83
CA GLY A 71 2.45 13.53 24.56
C GLY A 71 3.93 13.71 24.18
N ASP A 72 4.62 12.60 23.92
CA ASP A 72 6.06 12.63 23.60
C ASP A 72 6.30 13.08 22.14
N HIS A 73 6.33 14.40 21.93
CA HIS A 73 6.62 15.04 20.65
C HIS A 73 7.94 14.56 20.01
N ARG A 74 8.98 14.29 20.80
CA ARG A 74 10.29 13.84 20.30
C ARG A 74 10.20 12.44 19.72
N ALA A 75 9.50 11.54 20.40
CA ALA A 75 9.22 10.20 19.92
C ALA A 75 8.45 10.22 18.59
N LEU A 76 7.44 11.10 18.45
CA LEU A 76 6.68 11.25 17.21
C LEU A 76 7.52 11.80 16.05
N GLU A 77 8.38 12.78 16.30
CA GLU A 77 9.33 13.28 15.30
C GLU A 77 10.30 12.20 14.84
N GLN A 78 10.86 11.44 15.79
CA GLN A 78 11.79 10.34 15.49
C GLN A 78 11.10 9.25 14.68
N LEU A 79 9.87 8.87 15.07
CA LEU A 79 9.04 7.96 14.31
C LEU A 79 8.83 8.47 12.87
N ARG A 80 8.43 9.74 12.69
CA ARG A 80 8.25 10.36 11.36
C ARG A 80 9.52 10.24 10.49
N ARG A 81 10.70 10.51 11.07
CA ARG A 81 11.99 10.41 10.37
C ARG A 81 12.27 8.97 9.91
N ILE A 82 12.07 7.99 10.80
CA ILE A 82 12.33 6.59 10.48
C ILE A 82 11.32 6.06 9.45
N LEU A 83 10.02 6.35 9.62
CA LEU A 83 8.97 5.94 8.68
C LEU A 83 9.26 6.42 7.25
N ARG A 84 9.79 7.64 7.09
CA ARG A 84 10.16 8.20 5.78
C ARG A 84 11.30 7.45 5.08
N LEU A 85 12.15 6.78 5.85
CA LEU A 85 13.30 6.02 5.36
C LEU A 85 12.99 4.54 5.12
N LEU A 86 11.82 4.05 5.52
CA LEU A 86 11.46 2.65 5.37
C LEU A 86 11.37 2.23 3.91
N THR A 87 11.88 1.05 3.64
CA THR A 87 11.87 0.43 2.31
C THR A 87 10.80 -0.65 2.17
N SER A 88 10.31 -1.21 3.28
CA SER A 88 9.32 -2.29 3.28
C SER A 88 8.23 -2.08 4.33
N LEU A 89 6.97 -2.21 3.92
CA LEU A 89 5.80 -2.07 4.78
C LEU A 89 4.79 -3.18 4.51
N LYS A 90 4.24 -3.75 5.57
CA LYS A 90 3.18 -4.73 5.54
C LYS A 90 1.99 -4.27 6.39
N VAL A 91 0.85 -4.02 5.75
CA VAL A 91 -0.40 -3.67 6.41
C VAL A 91 -1.35 -4.87 6.36
N VAL A 92 -1.72 -5.40 7.52
CA VAL A 92 -2.56 -6.60 7.63
C VAL A 92 -3.72 -6.32 8.55
N SER A 93 -4.92 -6.43 8.02
CA SER A 93 -6.15 -6.40 8.82
C SER A 93 -6.16 -7.53 9.85
N VAL A 94 -6.65 -7.20 11.05
CA VAL A 94 -6.88 -8.16 12.14
C VAL A 94 -8.30 -8.75 12.06
N LEU A 95 -9.15 -8.19 11.20
CA LEU A 95 -10.52 -8.67 11.00
C LEU A 95 -10.54 -10.04 10.31
N PRO A 96 -11.62 -10.82 10.50
CA PRO A 96 -11.80 -12.08 9.78
C PRO A 96 -11.72 -11.88 8.27
N PRO A 97 -11.23 -12.87 7.50
CA PRO A 97 -11.00 -12.74 6.06
C PRO A 97 -12.29 -12.53 5.24
N SER A 98 -13.47 -12.75 5.82
CA SER A 98 -14.76 -12.45 5.20
C SER A 98 -15.08 -10.95 5.12
N VAL A 99 -14.40 -10.13 5.93
CA VAL A 99 -14.65 -8.68 6.03
C VAL A 99 -13.36 -7.92 5.73
N ARG A 100 -13.45 -6.92 4.85
CA ARG A 100 -12.34 -5.98 4.62
C ARG A 100 -12.40 -4.85 5.64
N ASP A 101 -11.24 -4.45 6.13
CA ASP A 101 -11.12 -3.34 7.08
C ASP A 101 -11.41 -2.01 6.36
N PRO A 102 -12.46 -1.26 6.76
CA PRO A 102 -12.85 -0.02 6.12
C PRO A 102 -11.95 1.17 6.49
N THR A 103 -10.95 0.95 7.37
CA THR A 103 -10.08 2.02 7.84
C THR A 103 -9.30 2.64 6.69
N ARG A 104 -9.36 3.98 6.60
CA ARG A 104 -8.65 4.74 5.57
C ARG A 104 -7.15 4.60 5.73
N LEU A 105 -6.47 4.14 4.67
CA LEU A 105 -5.02 4.03 4.67
C LEU A 105 -4.36 5.32 4.19
N SER A 106 -3.33 5.75 4.92
CA SER A 106 -2.40 6.80 4.50
C SER A 106 -0.99 6.25 4.44
N LEU A 107 -0.38 6.37 3.27
CA LEU A 107 1.01 6.03 3.00
C LEU A 107 1.90 7.27 2.86
N LEU A 108 1.35 8.47 3.10
CA LEU A 108 2.09 9.74 3.06
C LEU A 108 3.35 9.77 3.94
N PRO A 109 3.37 9.13 5.14
CA PRO A 109 4.57 9.13 5.98
C PRO A 109 5.76 8.39 5.35
N PHE A 110 5.54 7.54 4.36
CA PHE A 110 6.57 6.69 3.80
C PHE A 110 7.05 7.22 2.44
N GLY A 111 8.28 7.74 2.38
CA GLY A 111 8.81 8.37 1.17
C GLY A 111 9.68 7.47 0.29
N ARG A 112 10.10 6.30 0.79
CA ARG A 112 11.11 5.43 0.14
C ARG A 112 10.70 3.97 0.01
N LEU A 113 9.41 3.67 0.11
CA LEU A 113 8.93 2.29 0.04
C LEU A 113 9.26 1.68 -1.33
N ARG A 114 9.90 0.51 -1.27
CA ARG A 114 10.18 -0.38 -2.39
C ARG A 114 9.23 -1.58 -2.37
N VAL A 115 8.85 -2.04 -1.17
CA VAL A 115 7.96 -3.19 -0.98
C VAL A 115 6.75 -2.79 -0.15
N LEU A 116 5.55 -3.04 -0.70
CA LEU A 116 4.28 -2.82 0.00
C LEU A 116 3.42 -4.08 -0.04
N GLU A 117 2.95 -4.51 1.11
CA GLU A 117 2.02 -5.63 1.23
C GLU A 117 0.74 -5.18 1.96
N LEU A 118 -0.41 -5.30 1.30
CA LEU A 118 -1.73 -4.96 1.82
C LEU A 118 -2.58 -6.24 1.88
N ARG A 119 -3.14 -6.53 3.06
CA ARG A 119 -4.00 -7.69 3.29
C ARG A 119 -5.26 -7.32 4.04
N GLY A 120 -6.42 -7.65 3.47
CA GLY A 120 -7.72 -7.42 4.09
C GLY A 120 -8.08 -5.94 4.29
N CYS A 121 -7.50 -5.02 3.52
CA CYS A 121 -7.79 -3.58 3.62
C CYS A 121 -8.81 -3.17 2.55
N ASP A 122 -9.79 -2.34 2.84
CA ASP A 122 -10.78 -1.93 1.82
C ASP A 122 -10.29 -0.74 0.98
N LEU A 123 -9.66 -1.04 -0.16
CA LEU A 123 -9.23 -0.04 -1.14
C LEU A 123 -10.34 0.34 -2.14
N SER A 124 -11.47 -0.37 -2.11
CA SER A 124 -12.59 -0.15 -3.03
C SER A 124 -13.42 1.06 -2.60
N THR A 125 -13.75 1.18 -1.32
CA THR A 125 -14.47 2.36 -0.83
C THR A 125 -13.52 3.56 -0.67
N SER A 126 -12.35 3.35 -0.05
CA SER A 126 -11.40 4.40 0.29
C SER A 126 -10.06 4.19 -0.41
N ALA A 127 -9.65 5.12 -1.28
CA ALA A 127 -8.33 5.07 -1.89
C ALA A 127 -7.22 5.25 -0.84
N ALA A 128 -6.15 4.47 -0.94
CA ALA A 128 -4.98 4.64 -0.10
C ALA A 128 -4.26 5.96 -0.46
N ARG A 129 -4.29 6.93 0.46
CA ARG A 129 -3.62 8.23 0.26
C ARG A 129 -2.11 8.03 0.17
N GLY A 130 -1.44 8.73 -0.74
CA GLY A 130 0.00 8.60 -0.98
C GLY A 130 0.44 7.36 -1.77
N LEU A 131 -0.43 6.36 -2.02
CA LEU A 131 -0.04 5.16 -2.78
C LEU A 131 0.50 5.50 -4.16
N LEU A 132 -0.21 6.39 -4.87
CA LEU A 132 0.16 6.82 -6.21
C LEU A 132 1.43 7.68 -6.24
N GLU A 133 1.84 8.28 -5.12
CA GLU A 133 3.09 9.04 -5.03
C GLU A 133 4.29 8.09 -5.03
N LEU A 134 4.15 6.87 -4.49
CA LEU A 134 5.19 5.84 -4.45
C LEU A 134 5.57 5.27 -5.82
N ARG A 135 4.95 5.71 -6.92
CA ARG A 135 5.25 5.26 -8.30
C ARG A 135 6.72 5.32 -8.68
N HIS A 136 7.46 6.25 -8.09
CA HIS A 136 8.87 6.48 -8.38
C HIS A 136 9.83 5.65 -7.51
N THR A 137 9.34 4.91 -6.51
CA THR A 137 10.17 4.09 -5.60
C THR A 137 9.72 2.63 -5.53
N LEU A 138 8.42 2.36 -5.69
CA LEU A 138 7.83 1.06 -5.45
C LEU A 138 8.25 0.05 -6.53
N GLU A 139 8.78 -1.08 -6.09
CA GLU A 139 9.28 -2.17 -6.93
C GLU A 139 8.44 -3.43 -6.78
N LYS A 140 7.83 -3.63 -5.62
CA LYS A 140 6.99 -4.78 -5.30
C LYS A 140 5.72 -4.38 -4.57
N ILE A 141 4.58 -4.82 -5.09
CA ILE A 141 3.29 -4.71 -4.40
C ILE A 141 2.60 -6.06 -4.29
N ILE A 142 2.07 -6.35 -3.10
CA ILE A 142 1.23 -7.51 -2.83
C ILE A 142 -0.08 -6.98 -2.25
N CYS A 143 -1.20 -7.33 -2.87
CA CYS A 143 -2.53 -6.89 -2.47
C CYS A 143 -3.45 -8.11 -2.42
N HIS A 144 -3.72 -8.64 -1.23
CA HIS A 144 -4.58 -9.83 -1.06
C HIS A 144 -5.88 -9.46 -0.38
N ASN A 145 -7.02 -9.88 -0.94
CA ASN A 145 -8.36 -9.59 -0.44
C ASN A 145 -8.56 -8.13 -0.02
N SER A 146 -8.12 -7.18 -0.85
CA SER A 146 -8.11 -5.76 -0.51
C SER A 146 -8.72 -4.84 -1.59
N THR A 147 -9.07 -5.37 -2.77
CA THR A 147 -9.65 -4.56 -3.83
C THR A 147 -10.61 -5.34 -4.72
N ASP A 148 -11.60 -4.67 -5.30
CA ASP A 148 -12.49 -5.23 -6.33
C ASP A 148 -12.11 -4.85 -7.77
N ALA A 149 -11.15 -3.94 -7.94
CA ALA A 149 -10.61 -3.54 -9.24
C ALA A 149 -9.11 -3.26 -9.16
N LEU A 150 -8.37 -3.59 -10.22
CA LEU A 150 -6.93 -3.29 -10.30
C LEU A 150 -6.70 -1.78 -10.37
N ARG A 151 -7.65 -1.05 -10.97
CA ARG A 151 -7.63 0.41 -11.05
C ARG A 151 -7.46 1.09 -9.70
N HIS A 152 -7.99 0.53 -8.61
CA HIS A 152 -7.86 1.13 -7.26
C HIS A 152 -6.40 1.21 -6.77
N LEU A 153 -5.52 0.35 -7.30
CA LEU A 153 -4.10 0.33 -6.95
C LEU A 153 -3.26 1.19 -7.88
N PHE A 154 -3.52 1.10 -9.19
CA PHE A 154 -2.57 1.59 -10.19
C PHE A 154 -2.92 2.97 -10.76
N ALA A 155 -4.16 3.43 -10.63
CA ALA A 155 -4.61 4.66 -11.25
C ALA A 155 -5.40 5.56 -10.31
N SER A 156 -5.46 6.84 -10.67
CA SER A 156 -6.39 7.76 -10.02
C SER A 156 -7.83 7.44 -10.42
N ARG A 157 -8.77 7.68 -9.50
CA ARG A 157 -10.21 7.55 -9.76
C ARG A 157 -10.72 8.65 -10.71
N ILE A 158 -10.01 9.79 -10.77
CA ILE A 158 -10.45 11.01 -11.47
C ILE A 158 -9.82 11.10 -12.87
N VAL A 159 -8.54 10.74 -12.98
CA VAL A 159 -7.77 10.86 -14.23
C VAL A 159 -8.04 9.65 -15.13
N ALA A 160 -8.15 9.88 -16.44
CA ALA A 160 -8.22 8.80 -17.42
C ALA A 160 -6.93 7.95 -17.41
N ILE A 161 -7.04 6.67 -17.75
CA ILE A 161 -5.88 5.76 -17.74
C ILE A 161 -4.80 6.23 -18.72
N LYS A 162 -5.19 6.71 -19.90
CA LYS A 162 -4.27 7.22 -20.93
C LYS A 162 -3.37 8.37 -20.45
N ASP A 163 -3.88 9.21 -19.55
CA ASP A 163 -3.19 10.40 -19.03
C ASP A 163 -2.52 10.11 -17.67
N SER A 164 -2.63 8.86 -17.18
CA SER A 164 -2.10 8.48 -15.88
C SER A 164 -0.60 8.15 -15.95
N PRO A 165 0.20 8.61 -14.97
CA PRO A 165 1.62 8.25 -14.89
C PRO A 165 1.83 6.75 -14.75
N GLN A 166 2.81 6.22 -15.49
CA GLN A 166 3.20 4.82 -15.49
C GLN A 166 4.05 4.42 -14.28
N TRP A 167 3.95 3.15 -13.87
CA TRP A 167 4.76 2.50 -12.84
C TRP A 167 6.07 1.96 -13.45
N LYS A 168 7.08 2.83 -13.56
CA LYS A 168 8.35 2.51 -14.24
C LYS A 168 9.30 1.61 -13.44
N ARG A 169 9.08 1.46 -12.13
CA ARG A 169 9.92 0.65 -11.24
C ARG A 169 9.25 -0.61 -10.72
N LEU A 170 7.93 -0.72 -10.85
CA LEU A 170 7.16 -1.83 -10.31
C LEU A 170 7.41 -3.08 -11.14
N SER A 171 8.22 -3.99 -10.62
CA SER A 171 8.65 -5.23 -11.28
C SER A 171 7.84 -6.44 -10.82
N PHE A 172 7.31 -6.41 -9.59
CA PHE A 172 6.51 -7.49 -9.03
C PHE A 172 5.15 -6.99 -8.55
N VAL A 173 4.08 -7.62 -9.05
CA VAL A 173 2.70 -7.36 -8.65
C VAL A 173 2.03 -8.69 -8.31
N SER A 174 1.47 -8.80 -7.10
CA SER A 174 0.54 -9.89 -6.76
C SER A 174 -0.78 -9.27 -6.32
N CYS A 175 -1.85 -9.54 -7.07
CA CYS A 175 -3.24 -9.22 -6.71
C CYS A 175 -4.07 -10.51 -6.59
N ALA A 176 -3.49 -11.54 -5.99
CA ALA A 176 -4.18 -12.81 -5.76
C ALA A 176 -5.30 -12.70 -4.73
N CYS A 177 -6.29 -13.60 -4.82
CA CYS A 177 -7.39 -13.71 -3.85
C CYS A 177 -8.22 -12.42 -3.67
N ASN A 178 -8.48 -11.66 -4.74
CA ASN A 178 -9.30 -10.45 -4.69
C ASN A 178 -10.72 -10.64 -5.26
N GLY A 179 -10.99 -11.79 -5.91
CA GLY A 179 -12.29 -12.05 -6.53
C GLY A 179 -12.57 -11.18 -7.76
N LEU A 180 -11.51 -10.67 -8.40
CA LEU A 180 -11.59 -9.78 -9.55
C LEU A 180 -12.25 -10.47 -10.75
N LEU A 181 -13.17 -9.77 -11.41
CA LEU A 181 -13.92 -10.30 -12.56
C LEU A 181 -13.27 -9.93 -13.90
N LEU A 182 -12.56 -8.80 -13.95
CA LEU A 182 -12.05 -8.23 -15.20
C LEU A 182 -10.64 -7.66 -15.03
N MET A 183 -9.81 -7.90 -16.04
CA MET A 183 -8.52 -7.23 -16.19
C MET A 183 -8.76 -5.85 -16.79
N ASP A 184 -8.77 -4.80 -15.96
CA ASP A 184 -9.05 -3.44 -16.42
C ASP A 184 -7.83 -2.76 -17.08
N GLU A 185 -8.08 -1.62 -17.74
CA GLU A 185 -7.07 -0.87 -18.47
C GLU A 185 -5.90 -0.38 -17.60
N SER A 186 -6.02 -0.36 -16.27
CA SER A 186 -4.94 0.12 -15.41
C SER A 186 -3.68 -0.74 -15.48
N LEU A 187 -3.79 -2.00 -15.93
CA LEU A 187 -2.65 -2.84 -16.26
C LEU A 187 -1.73 -2.20 -17.32
N GLN A 188 -2.28 -1.33 -18.17
CA GLN A 188 -1.49 -0.62 -19.18
C GLN A 188 -0.47 0.36 -18.56
N LEU A 189 -0.62 0.67 -17.28
CA LEU A 189 0.29 1.53 -16.51
C LEU A 189 1.51 0.77 -15.97
N LEU A 190 1.65 -0.53 -16.26
CA LEU A 190 2.68 -1.40 -15.70
C LEU A 190 3.76 -1.83 -16.73
N PRO A 191 4.44 -0.92 -17.44
CA PRO A 191 5.37 -1.31 -18.50
C PRO A 191 6.63 -2.04 -18.00
N ALA A 192 6.95 -1.90 -16.70
CA ALA A 192 8.13 -2.48 -16.08
C ALA A 192 7.87 -3.82 -15.37
N VAL A 193 6.62 -4.29 -15.30
CA VAL A 193 6.28 -5.50 -14.55
C VAL A 193 6.91 -6.72 -15.20
N GLU A 194 7.59 -7.54 -14.40
CA GLU A 194 8.22 -8.79 -14.81
C GLU A 194 7.45 -10.00 -14.30
N THR A 195 6.87 -9.89 -13.10
CA THR A 195 6.04 -10.93 -12.49
C THR A 195 4.69 -10.35 -12.09
N LEU A 196 3.63 -10.93 -12.66
CA LEU A 196 2.24 -10.57 -12.38
C LEU A 196 1.48 -11.81 -11.91
N ASP A 197 1.15 -11.85 -10.62
CA ASP A 197 0.31 -12.87 -10.01
C ASP A 197 -1.11 -12.36 -9.84
N LEU A 198 -2.01 -12.95 -10.63
CA LEU A 198 -3.44 -12.68 -10.70
C LEU A 198 -4.25 -13.95 -10.38
N SER A 199 -3.63 -14.90 -9.68
CA SER A 199 -4.24 -16.18 -9.32
C SER A 199 -5.41 -16.01 -8.33
N ARG A 200 -6.28 -17.02 -8.26
CA ARG A 200 -7.43 -17.08 -7.32
C ARG A 200 -8.34 -15.85 -7.44
N ASN A 201 -8.60 -15.43 -8.67
CA ASN A 201 -9.60 -14.43 -9.02
C ASN A 201 -10.74 -15.10 -9.80
N LYS A 202 -11.59 -14.31 -10.46
CA LYS A 202 -12.75 -14.78 -11.22
C LYS A 202 -12.68 -14.34 -12.68
N PHE A 203 -11.47 -14.17 -13.22
CA PHE A 203 -11.29 -13.73 -14.60
C PHE A 203 -11.83 -14.76 -15.58
N SER A 204 -12.63 -14.31 -16.53
CA SER A 204 -13.18 -15.13 -17.62
C SER A 204 -12.42 -14.97 -18.94
N LYS A 205 -11.66 -13.88 -19.07
CA LYS A 205 -10.81 -13.55 -20.22
C LYS A 205 -9.51 -12.90 -19.77
N VAL A 206 -8.49 -13.00 -20.60
CA VAL A 206 -7.22 -12.25 -20.47
C VAL A 206 -7.29 -11.03 -21.38
N ASP A 207 -6.93 -9.85 -20.85
CA ASP A 207 -7.05 -8.57 -21.57
C ASP A 207 -6.06 -7.54 -20.98
N ASN A 208 -5.84 -6.43 -21.68
CA ASN A 208 -5.07 -5.26 -21.20
C ASN A 208 -3.59 -5.51 -20.86
N LEU A 209 -3.00 -6.62 -21.31
CA LEU A 209 -1.59 -6.96 -21.03
C LEU A 209 -0.60 -6.44 -22.09
N ARG A 210 -1.09 -5.85 -23.19
CA ARG A 210 -0.26 -5.42 -24.33
C ARG A 210 0.87 -4.46 -23.97
N LYS A 211 0.70 -3.64 -22.94
CA LYS A 211 1.70 -2.67 -22.47
C LYS A 211 2.63 -3.23 -21.40
N CYS A 212 2.37 -4.42 -20.86
CA CYS A 212 3.26 -5.12 -19.92
C CYS A 212 4.45 -5.75 -20.66
N THR A 213 5.25 -4.94 -21.35
CA THR A 213 6.26 -5.39 -22.32
C THR A 213 7.43 -6.19 -21.71
N LYS A 214 7.63 -6.09 -20.39
CA LYS A 214 8.68 -6.80 -19.66
C LYS A 214 8.18 -8.06 -18.94
N LEU A 215 6.91 -8.41 -19.10
CA LEU A 215 6.29 -9.50 -18.35
C LEU A 215 6.89 -10.85 -18.74
N LYS A 216 7.50 -11.53 -17.76
CA LYS A 216 8.15 -12.84 -17.90
C LYS A 216 7.33 -13.97 -17.28
N HIS A 217 6.65 -13.66 -16.16
CA HIS A 217 5.89 -14.63 -15.37
C HIS A 217 4.47 -14.10 -15.13
N LEU A 218 3.47 -14.86 -15.58
CA LEU A 218 2.06 -14.55 -15.36
C LEU A 218 1.38 -15.75 -14.71
N ASP A 219 0.88 -15.55 -13.49
CA ASP A 219 0.08 -16.55 -12.79
C ASP A 219 -1.40 -16.18 -12.89
N LEU A 220 -2.17 -17.04 -13.53
CA LEU A 220 -3.62 -16.95 -13.66
C LEU A 220 -4.32 -18.20 -13.10
N GLY A 221 -3.63 -18.99 -12.28
CA GLY A 221 -4.16 -20.19 -11.66
C GLY A 221 -5.44 -19.91 -10.87
N PHE A 222 -6.36 -20.87 -10.83
CA PHE A 222 -7.63 -20.77 -10.10
C PHE A 222 -8.52 -19.57 -10.53
N ASN A 223 -8.58 -19.30 -11.84
CA ASN A 223 -9.54 -18.37 -12.45
C ASN A 223 -10.67 -19.12 -13.19
N HIS A 224 -11.49 -18.42 -13.97
CA HIS A 224 -12.59 -18.97 -14.77
C HIS A 224 -12.33 -18.85 -16.27
N LEU A 225 -11.08 -18.98 -16.68
CA LEU A 225 -10.65 -18.88 -18.08
C LEU A 225 -11.16 -20.09 -18.86
N ARG A 226 -12.12 -19.87 -19.78
CA ARG A 226 -12.78 -20.96 -20.53
C ARG A 226 -12.11 -21.29 -21.87
N THR A 227 -11.21 -20.43 -22.39
CA THR A 227 -10.70 -20.54 -23.76
C THR A 227 -9.26 -20.05 -23.90
N ILE A 228 -8.45 -20.86 -24.60
CA ILE A 228 -7.01 -20.64 -24.87
C ILE A 228 -6.79 -19.43 -25.81
N SER A 229 -7.78 -19.03 -26.60
CA SER A 229 -7.72 -17.85 -27.48
C SER A 229 -7.45 -16.53 -26.72
N SER A 230 -7.73 -16.50 -25.42
CA SER A 230 -7.43 -15.38 -24.53
C SER A 230 -5.92 -15.08 -24.43
N PHE A 231 -5.04 -16.06 -24.72
CA PHE A 231 -3.58 -15.89 -24.59
C PHE A 231 -2.91 -15.35 -25.86
N SER A 232 -3.67 -14.97 -26.88
CA SER A 232 -3.12 -14.44 -28.14
C SER A 232 -2.33 -13.13 -27.96
N GLU A 233 -2.61 -12.35 -26.91
CA GLU A 233 -1.87 -11.14 -26.53
C GLU A 233 -0.57 -11.42 -25.76
N VAL A 234 -0.34 -12.66 -25.37
CA VAL A 234 0.58 -13.06 -24.29
C VAL A 234 1.83 -13.78 -24.84
N LYS A 235 2.12 -13.61 -26.14
CA LYS A 235 3.15 -14.37 -26.90
C LYS A 235 4.59 -14.28 -26.37
N LEU A 236 4.89 -13.36 -25.46
CA LEU A 236 6.24 -13.11 -24.93
C LEU A 236 6.47 -13.68 -23.52
N ILE A 237 5.48 -14.33 -22.92
CA ILE A 237 5.58 -14.83 -21.54
C ILE A 237 6.32 -16.17 -21.49
N ARG A 238 7.29 -16.27 -20.58
CA ARG A 238 8.13 -17.46 -20.38
C ARG A 238 7.45 -18.54 -19.55
N THR A 239 6.60 -18.15 -18.60
CA THR A 239 5.89 -19.09 -17.72
C THR A 239 4.46 -18.61 -17.48
N ILE A 240 3.49 -19.45 -17.85
CA ILE A 240 2.08 -19.26 -17.54
C ILE A 240 1.64 -20.42 -16.65
N THR A 241 1.18 -20.10 -15.44
CA THR A 241 0.48 -21.04 -14.57
C THR A 241 -1.01 -20.76 -14.70
N TYR A 242 -1.83 -21.77 -15.03
CA TYR A 242 -3.28 -21.65 -15.23
C TYR A 242 -4.04 -22.74 -14.48
#